data_AF-A0A8E2AY11-F1
#
_entry.id   AF-A0A8E2AY11-F1
#
_cell.length_a   1.000
_cell.length_b   1.000
_cell.length_c   1.000
_cell.angle_alpha   90.00
_cell.angle_beta   90.00
_cell.angle_gamma   90.00
#
_symmetry.space_group_name_H-M   'P 1'
#
loop_
_entity.id
_entity.type
_entity.pdbx_description
1 polymer ?
#
loop_
_entity_poly.entity_id
_entity_poly.type
_entity_poly.pdbx_seq_one_letter_code
_entity_poly.pdbx_strand_id
1 'polypeptide(L)'
;MSSHIFSKAYMALLVLFSLALSVQATIFVTSPASGGTCSGGSSCTVEWVDNGEAPLLSTIGPCFVGLYNGNDVLVQQIEPVDVANLHSLTFTPDPNAGPSGSG
;
A
#
# COMPACT_ATOMS: atom_id res chain seq x y z
N MET A 1 16.93 -2.50 -50.22
CA MET A 1 15.68 -2.27 -49.46
C MET A 1 16.09 -1.74 -48.09
N SER A 2 15.56 -0.57 -47.70
CA SER A 2 16.24 0.46 -46.90
C SER A 2 16.41 0.16 -45.39
N SER A 3 17.66 0.22 -44.90
CA SER A 3 18.06 0.20 -43.48
C SER A 3 17.32 1.25 -42.62
N HIS A 4 16.93 2.37 -43.23
CA HIS A 4 16.17 3.43 -42.56
C HIS A 4 14.75 3.02 -42.15
N ILE A 5 14.16 2.01 -42.80
CA ILE A 5 12.83 1.49 -42.45
C ILE A 5 12.92 0.65 -41.17
N PHE A 6 13.98 -0.16 -41.04
CA PHE A 6 14.24 -0.95 -39.84
C PHE A 6 14.53 -0.08 -38.61
N SER A 7 15.31 1.01 -38.77
CA SER A 7 15.61 1.94 -37.68
C SER A 7 14.36 2.70 -37.17
N LYS A 8 13.48 3.14 -38.07
CA LYS A 8 12.21 3.79 -37.68
C LYS A 8 11.25 2.84 -36.99
N ALA A 9 11.16 1.59 -37.46
CA ALA A 9 10.36 0.55 -36.82
C ALA A 9 10.87 0.22 -35.40
N TYR A 10 12.19 0.13 -35.22
CA TYR A 10 12.81 -0.12 -33.92
C TYR A 10 12.57 1.04 -32.94
N MET A 11 12.69 2.29 -33.42
CA MET A 11 12.43 3.48 -32.61
C MET A 11 10.95 3.61 -32.23
N ALA A 12 10.02 3.29 -33.14
CA ALA A 12 8.59 3.25 -32.84
C ALA A 12 8.23 2.16 -31.82
N LEU A 13 8.89 1.00 -31.89
CA LEU A 13 8.71 -0.11 -30.94
C LEU A 13 9.20 0.27 -29.53
N LEU A 14 10.33 0.98 -29.42
CA LEU A 14 10.87 1.47 -28.14
C LEU A 14 9.95 2.53 -27.50
N VAL A 15 9.35 3.41 -28.30
CA VAL A 15 8.37 4.41 -27.81
C VAL A 15 7.10 3.72 -27.31
N LEU A 16 6.60 2.69 -28.01
CA LEU A 16 5.45 1.89 -27.57
C LEU A 16 5.72 1.13 -26.26
N PHE A 17 6.94 0.65 -26.04
CA PHE A 17 7.33 -0.06 -24.82
C PHE A 17 7.52 0.89 -23.62
N SER A 18 7.81 2.18 -23.87
CA SER A 18 7.98 3.19 -22.81
C SER A 18 6.68 3.69 -22.17
N LEU A 19 5.52 3.26 -22.68
CA LEU A 19 4.19 3.53 -22.11
C LEU A 19 3.83 2.59 -20.95
N ALA A 20 4.82 2.13 -20.17
CA ALA A 20 4.55 1.46 -18.90
C ALA A 20 3.89 2.48 -17.95
N LEU A 21 2.56 2.54 -17.97
CA LEU A 21 1.77 3.39 -17.09
C LEU A 21 1.98 2.87 -15.66
N SER A 22 2.68 3.63 -14.82
CA SER A 22 2.66 3.42 -13.38
C SER A 22 1.28 3.86 -12.88
N VAL A 23 0.40 2.90 -12.67
CA VAL A 23 -0.95 3.13 -12.16
C VAL A 23 -0.97 2.71 -10.68
N GLN A 24 -1.47 3.58 -9.80
CA GLN A 24 -1.29 3.45 -8.36
C GLN A 24 -2.65 3.50 -7.68
N ALA A 25 -3.03 2.39 -7.04
CA ALA A 25 -4.25 2.31 -6.25
C ALA A 25 -3.96 2.89 -4.87
N THR A 26 -4.90 3.67 -4.32
CA THR A 26 -4.72 4.35 -3.04
C THR A 26 -5.71 3.82 -2.01
N ILE A 27 -5.20 3.45 -0.84
CA ILE A 27 -6.03 3.11 0.33
C ILE A 27 -6.32 4.40 1.10
N PHE A 28 -7.59 4.68 1.35
CA PHE A 28 -8.01 5.83 2.13
C PHE A 28 -8.47 5.40 3.51
N VAL A 29 -7.60 5.55 4.51
CA VAL A 29 -7.92 5.17 5.90
C VAL A 29 -8.95 6.13 6.50
N THR A 30 -10.04 5.57 6.99
CA THR A 30 -11.15 6.30 7.65
C THR A 30 -11.17 6.09 9.16
N SER A 31 -10.56 5.02 9.65
CA SER A 31 -10.39 4.73 11.07
C SER A 31 -8.99 4.16 11.36
N PRO A 32 -8.32 4.58 12.44
CA PRO A 32 -8.67 5.73 13.27
C PRO A 32 -8.66 7.02 12.42
N ALA A 33 -9.62 7.92 12.66
CA ALA A 33 -9.68 9.21 11.96
C ALA A 33 -8.42 10.03 12.27
N SER A 34 -8.16 11.08 11.48
CA SER A 34 -7.01 11.97 11.71
C SER A 34 -6.93 12.45 13.16
N GLY A 35 -5.80 12.21 13.83
CA GLY A 35 -5.57 12.51 15.25
C GLY A 35 -6.07 11.44 16.23
N GLY A 36 -6.74 10.40 15.75
CA GLY A 36 -7.12 9.22 16.54
C GLY A 36 -5.91 8.34 16.86
N THR A 37 -6.02 7.53 17.90
CA THR A 37 -4.94 6.69 18.40
C THR A 37 -5.40 5.27 18.69
N CYS A 38 -4.48 4.32 18.57
CA CYS A 38 -4.61 2.97 19.08
C CYS A 38 -3.58 2.75 20.19
N SER A 39 -3.99 2.06 21.26
CA SER A 39 -3.13 1.80 22.42
C SER A 39 -2.50 0.42 22.35
N GLY A 40 -1.24 0.31 22.77
CA GLY A 40 -0.56 -0.97 22.95
C GLY A 40 -1.35 -1.92 23.86
N GLY A 41 -1.35 -3.21 23.52
CA GLY A 41 -2.07 -4.26 24.24
C GLY A 41 -3.59 -4.23 24.11
N SER A 42 -4.14 -3.23 23.41
CA SER A 42 -5.58 -3.12 23.15
C SER A 42 -5.90 -3.40 21.69
N SER A 43 -7.07 -3.99 21.43
CA SER A 43 -7.55 -4.21 20.07
C SER A 43 -7.71 -2.88 19.33
N CYS A 44 -7.16 -2.80 18.11
CA CYS A 44 -7.21 -1.65 17.22
C CYS A 44 -7.83 -2.08 15.90
N THR A 45 -8.82 -1.34 15.41
CA THR A 45 -9.41 -1.58 14.09
C THR A 45 -9.05 -0.44 13.17
N VAL A 46 -8.38 -0.77 12.07
CA VAL A 46 -8.12 0.13 10.96
C VAL A 46 -9.18 -0.14 9.90
N GLU A 47 -9.81 0.92 9.39
CA GLU A 47 -10.81 0.84 8.33
C GLU A 47 -10.39 1.74 7.17
N TRP A 48 -10.73 1.34 5.95
CA TRP A 48 -10.43 2.10 4.75
C TRP A 48 -11.51 1.98 3.69
N VAL A 49 -11.45 2.90 2.72
CA VAL A 49 -12.31 2.90 1.54
C VAL A 49 -11.48 2.93 0.26
N ASP A 50 -12.08 2.43 -0.81
CA ASP A 50 -11.67 2.68 -2.20
C ASP A 50 -12.34 3.97 -2.68
N ASN A 51 -11.60 4.86 -3.35
CA ASN A 51 -12.17 6.10 -3.90
C ASN A 51 -12.85 5.92 -5.26
N GLY A 52 -12.82 4.72 -5.83
CA GLY A 52 -13.41 4.39 -7.13
C GLY A 52 -12.56 4.81 -8.33
N GLU A 53 -11.36 5.33 -8.11
CA GLU A 53 -10.44 5.72 -9.18
C GLU A 53 -9.53 4.54 -9.55
N ALA A 54 -9.44 4.23 -10.85
CA ALA A 54 -8.61 3.12 -11.30
C ALA A 54 -7.11 3.42 -11.07
N PRO A 55 -6.32 2.43 -10.59
CA PRO A 55 -6.70 1.05 -10.34
C PRO A 55 -7.43 0.90 -8.99
N LEU A 56 -8.47 0.09 -8.96
CA LEU A 56 -9.26 -0.18 -7.75
C LEU A 56 -8.49 -1.10 -6.79
N LEU A 57 -8.82 -1.06 -5.50
CA LEU A 57 -8.27 -1.99 -4.50
C LEU A 57 -8.52 -3.45 -4.87
N SER A 58 -9.63 -3.72 -5.55
CA SER A 58 -9.98 -5.04 -6.11
C SER A 58 -8.95 -5.61 -7.10
N THR A 59 -8.07 -4.76 -7.63
CA THR A 59 -6.99 -5.14 -8.56
C THR A 59 -5.63 -5.33 -7.87
N ILE A 60 -5.49 -4.97 -6.59
CA ILE A 60 -4.24 -5.13 -5.82
C ILE A 60 -4.11 -6.55 -5.24
N GLY A 61 -5.13 -7.02 -4.51
CA GLY A 61 -5.11 -8.32 -3.83
C GLY A 61 -4.42 -8.29 -2.46
N PRO A 62 -3.76 -9.39 -2.04
CA PRO A 62 -3.09 -9.50 -0.74
C PRO A 62 -1.94 -8.50 -0.55
N CYS A 63 -1.94 -7.81 0.60
CA CYS A 63 -0.94 -6.81 0.99
C CYS A 63 -0.31 -7.15 2.34
N PHE A 64 1.00 -6.93 2.46
CA PHE A 64 1.67 -6.92 3.76
C PHE A 64 1.29 -5.66 4.53
N VAL A 65 1.14 -5.81 5.85
CA VAL A 65 0.85 -4.70 6.76
C VAL A 65 1.91 -4.69 7.86
N GLY A 66 2.42 -3.51 8.19
CA GLY A 66 3.41 -3.33 9.24
C GLY A 66 3.11 -2.07 10.06
N LEU A 67 3.37 -2.15 11.36
CA LEU A 67 3.41 -0.98 12.23
C LEU A 67 4.83 -0.42 12.21
N TYR A 68 4.95 0.85 11.85
CA TYR A 68 6.22 1.57 11.78
C TYR A 68 6.25 2.69 12.81
N ASN A 69 7.43 3.01 13.33
CA ASN A 69 7.62 4.21 14.15
C ASN A 69 7.81 5.46 13.28
N GLY A 70 7.94 6.65 13.88
CA GLY A 70 8.13 7.91 13.17
C GLY A 70 9.45 8.06 12.39
N ASN A 71 10.32 7.04 12.39
CA ASN A 71 11.56 6.97 11.61
C ASN A 71 11.50 5.87 10.53
N ASP A 72 10.30 5.42 10.15
CA ASP A 72 10.07 4.35 9.16
C ASP A 72 10.70 2.99 9.53
N VAL A 73 10.92 2.73 10.82
CA VAL A 73 11.41 1.43 11.30
C VAL A 73 10.22 0.54 11.61
N LEU A 74 10.19 -0.66 11.01
CA LEU A 74 9.20 -1.69 11.32
C LEU A 74 9.35 -2.12 12.79
N VAL A 75 8.30 -1.95 13.58
CA VAL A 75 8.26 -2.33 15.00
C VAL A 75 7.33 -3.51 15.26
N GLN A 76 6.40 -3.81 14.35
CA GLN A 76 5.57 -5.01 14.41
C GLN A 76 5.08 -5.40 13.01
N GLN A 77 5.31 -6.66 12.65
CA GLN A 77 4.68 -7.26 11.47
C GLN A 77 3.24 -7.64 11.81
N ILE A 78 2.29 -7.25 10.95
CA ILE A 78 0.88 -7.61 11.09
C ILE A 78 0.53 -8.65 10.01
N GLU A 79 -0.43 -9.51 10.29
CA GLU A 79 -0.88 -10.52 9.33
C GLU A 79 -1.32 -9.85 8.02
N PRO A 80 -0.90 -10.36 6.84
CA PRO A 80 -1.31 -9.82 5.57
C PRO A 80 -2.82 -9.76 5.42
N VAL A 81 -3.30 -8.73 4.74
CA VAL A 81 -4.74 -8.52 4.50
C VAL A 81 -5.00 -8.46 3.00
N ASP A 82 -6.08 -9.10 2.56
CA ASP A 82 -6.54 -9.00 1.19
C ASP A 82 -7.39 -7.75 1.00
N VAL A 83 -6.76 -6.66 0.55
CA VAL A 83 -7.42 -5.36 0.37
C VAL A 83 -8.39 -5.37 -0.81
N ALA A 84 -8.37 -6.41 -1.67
CA ALA A 84 -9.34 -6.54 -2.74
C ALA A 84 -10.75 -6.88 -2.22
N ASN A 85 -10.83 -7.55 -1.07
CA ASN A 85 -12.07 -8.07 -0.51
C ASN A 85 -12.41 -7.50 0.86
N LEU A 86 -11.43 -6.97 1.59
CA LEU A 86 -11.59 -6.45 2.94
C LEU A 86 -11.39 -4.93 2.98
N HIS A 87 -12.14 -4.29 3.87
CA HIS A 87 -12.12 -2.84 4.12
C HIS A 87 -11.75 -2.51 5.57
N SER A 88 -11.29 -3.52 6.31
CA SER A 88 -10.85 -3.36 7.68
C SER A 88 -9.86 -4.44 8.07
N LEU A 89 -9.06 -4.10 9.09
CA LEU A 89 -8.12 -4.99 9.74
C LEU A 89 -8.15 -4.70 11.24
N THR A 90 -8.34 -5.74 12.04
CA THR A 90 -8.22 -5.65 13.49
C THR A 90 -6.94 -6.34 13.94
N PHE A 91 -6.11 -5.64 14.70
CA PHE A 91 -4.88 -6.17 15.29
C PHE A 91 -4.64 -5.57 16.68
N THR A 92 -3.76 -6.18 17.47
CA THR A 92 -3.34 -5.66 18.77
C THR A 92 -1.91 -5.15 18.65
N PRO A 93 -1.66 -3.83 18.78
CA PRO A 93 -0.30 -3.31 18.82
C PRO A 93 0.46 -3.90 20.01
N ASP A 94 1.69 -4.35 19.81
CA ASP A 94 2.56 -4.80 20.92
C ASP A 94 2.82 -3.61 21.86
N PRO A 95 2.48 -3.69 23.16
CA PRO A 95 2.74 -2.60 24.10
C PRO A 95 4.23 -2.27 24.28
N ASN A 96 5.13 -3.17 23.86
CA ASN A 96 6.58 -2.96 23.89
C ASN A 96 7.14 -2.47 22.54
N ALA A 97 6.30 -2.24 21.53
CA ALA A 97 6.72 -1.73 20.24
C ALA A 97 7.12 -0.24 20.34
N GLY A 98 8.42 0.03 20.14
CA GLY A 98 8.98 1.39 20.08
C GLY A 98 9.57 1.90 21.40
N PRO A 99 10.17 3.10 21.41
CA PRO A 99 10.96 3.62 22.55
C PRO A 99 10.16 3.84 23.84
N SER A 100 8.84 4.01 23.73
CA SER A 100 7.94 4.26 24.86
C SER A 100 7.48 2.97 25.58
N GLY A 101 7.86 1.79 25.08
CA GLY A 101 7.58 0.49 25.72
C GLY A 101 8.41 0.23 27.00
N SER A 102 9.31 1.14 27.36
CA SER A 102 10.01 1.18 28.63
C SER A 102 9.61 2.44 29.42
N GLY A 103 8.47 2.36 30.10
CA GLY A 103 7.96 3.40 30.99
C GLY A 103 6.96 2.86 31.98
#